data_AF-A0A9J7LG08-F1
#
_entry.id   AF-A0A9J7LG08-F1
#
_cell.length_a   1.000
_cell.length_b   1.000
_cell.length_c   1.000
_cell.angle_alpha   90.00
_cell.angle_beta   90.00
_cell.angle_gamma   90.00
#
_symmetry.space_group_name_H-M   'P 1'
#
loop_
_entity.id
_entity.type
_entity.pdbx_description
1 polymer ?
#
loop_
_entity_poly.entity_id
_entity_poly.type
_entity_poly.pdbx_seq_one_letter_code
_entity_poly.pdbx_strand_id
1 'polypeptide(L)'
;MRYYKPGTEIGKGENEESLKLVEEARKSKLLRCCNPTCGKPGYRSTGTLKLCGRCKLTRYCSRDCQKQHWSVGHKKCCGHDAYNHDEADPLQQRMADKSHMKHS
;
A
#
# COMPACT_ATOMS: atom_id res chain seq x y z
N MET A 1 -34.86 38.51 4.20
CA MET A 1 -34.10 37.91 3.08
C MET A 1 -32.71 37.54 3.57
N ARG A 2 -32.32 36.26 3.43
CA ARG A 2 -31.10 35.71 4.04
C ARG A 2 -29.91 35.94 3.11
N TYR A 3 -28.98 36.78 3.55
CA TYR A 3 -27.67 36.96 2.95
C TYR A 3 -26.77 35.76 3.31
N TYR A 4 -26.08 35.20 2.31
CA TYR A 4 -25.13 34.11 2.47
C TYR A 4 -23.97 34.55 3.39
N LYS A 5 -23.66 33.79 4.44
CA LYS A 5 -22.50 34.05 5.31
C LYS A 5 -21.24 33.40 4.70
N PRO A 6 -20.16 34.15 4.48
CA PRO A 6 -18.86 33.59 4.12
C PRO A 6 -18.22 33.00 5.39
N GLY A 7 -17.76 31.76 5.33
CA GLY A 7 -17.12 31.11 6.47
C GLY A 7 -17.39 29.62 6.63
N THR A 8 -17.56 28.85 5.55
CA THR A 8 -17.33 27.41 5.67
C THR A 8 -15.82 27.19 5.72
N GLU A 9 -15.27 27.34 6.92
CA GLU A 9 -13.99 26.79 7.29
C GLU A 9 -14.06 25.29 6.96
N ILE A 10 -13.38 24.87 5.90
CA ILE A 10 -13.18 23.46 5.61
C ILE A 10 -12.42 22.93 6.83
N GLY A 11 -13.14 22.18 7.67
CA GLY A 11 -12.69 21.77 8.99
C GLY A 11 -11.30 21.17 8.94
N LYS A 12 -10.32 21.89 9.48
CA LYS A 12 -9.03 21.32 9.88
C LYS A 12 -9.26 20.54 11.17
N GLY A 13 -9.79 19.32 11.10
CA GLY A 13 -10.07 18.63 12.36
C GLY A 13 -10.68 17.26 12.29
N GLU A 14 -10.09 16.31 11.56
CA GLU A 14 -10.45 14.88 11.72
C GLU A 14 -9.27 13.91 11.52
N ASN A 15 -8.02 14.36 11.54
CA ASN A 15 -6.95 13.55 10.92
C ASN A 15 -5.62 13.51 11.68
N GLU A 16 -5.38 14.35 12.70
CA GLU A 16 -4.10 14.34 13.41
C GLU A 16 -3.84 12.98 14.10
N GLU A 17 -4.86 12.41 14.75
CA GLU A 17 -4.76 11.09 15.37
C GLU A 17 -4.54 9.99 14.33
N SER A 18 -5.24 10.06 13.19
CA SER A 18 -5.06 9.13 12.08
C SER A 18 -3.67 9.23 11.46
N LEU A 19 -3.11 10.44 11.31
CA LEU A 19 -1.74 10.64 10.82
C LEU A 19 -0.71 10.09 11.80
N LYS A 20 -0.90 10.33 13.11
CA LYS A 20 -0.05 9.74 14.16
C LYS A 20 -0.09 8.21 14.10
N LEU A 21 -1.28 7.62 13.96
CA LEU A 21 -1.45 6.17 13.82
C LEU A 21 -0.73 5.62 12.59
N VAL A 22 -0.88 6.29 11.43
CA VAL A 22 -0.20 5.92 10.18
C VAL A 22 1.32 6.06 10.32
N GLU A 23 1.81 7.11 10.97
CA GLU A 23 3.24 7.32 11.15
C GLU A 23 3.87 6.29 12.09
N GLU A 24 3.21 5.96 13.20
CA GLU A 24 3.64 4.89 14.09
C GLU A 24 3.60 3.53 13.41
N ALA A 25 2.57 3.25 12.60
CA ALA A 25 2.52 2.05 11.78
C ALA A 25 3.69 2.00 10.78
N ARG A 26 4.13 3.14 10.22
CA ARG A 26 5.32 3.20 9.35
C ARG A 26 6.63 2.97 10.10
N LYS A 27 6.72 3.41 11.36
CA LYS A 27 7.86 3.19 12.27
C LYS A 27 7.86 1.80 12.92
N SER A 28 6.75 1.08 12.85
CA SER A 28 6.64 -0.24 13.46
C SER A 28 7.50 -1.32 12.76
N LYS A 29 7.96 -2.31 13.53
CA LYS A 29 8.71 -3.50 13.06
C LYS A 29 7.81 -4.53 12.37
N LEU A 30 6.74 -4.11 11.70
CA LEU A 30 5.73 -5.01 11.12
C LEU A 30 6.24 -5.80 9.92
N LEU A 31 7.29 -5.32 9.23
CA LEU A 31 7.90 -6.09 8.16
C LEU A 31 8.69 -7.26 8.74
N ARG A 32 8.50 -8.45 8.16
CA ARG A 32 9.20 -9.67 8.55
C ARG A 32 9.72 -10.42 7.32
N CYS A 33 10.72 -11.26 7.53
CA CYS A 33 11.17 -12.19 6.51
C CYS A 33 10.02 -13.11 6.09
N CYS A 34 9.78 -13.22 4.78
CA CYS A 34 8.72 -14.06 4.21
C CYS A 34 9.01 -15.57 4.28
N ASN A 35 10.20 -15.98 4.74
CA ASN A 35 10.44 -17.40 5.03
C ASN A 35 9.66 -17.77 6.31
N PRO A 36 8.65 -18.66 6.24
CA PRO A 36 7.76 -18.95 7.35
C PRO A 36 8.47 -19.55 8.58
N THR A 37 9.61 -20.21 8.38
CA THR A 37 10.42 -20.75 9.49
C THR A 37 11.39 -19.74 10.09
N CYS A 38 11.48 -18.52 9.53
CA CYS A 38 12.41 -17.49 9.97
C CYS A 38 11.71 -16.36 10.74
N GLY A 39 10.76 -15.66 10.10
CA GLY A 39 9.99 -14.58 10.74
C GLY A 39 10.79 -13.38 11.28
N LYS A 40 12.11 -13.29 11.02
CA LYS A 40 12.98 -12.22 11.52
C LYS A 40 12.41 -10.84 11.15
N PRO A 41 12.29 -9.91 12.10
CA PRO A 41 11.77 -8.59 11.83
C PRO A 41 12.74 -7.81 10.94
N GLY A 42 12.17 -6.95 10.10
CA GLY A 42 12.86 -5.97 9.30
C GLY A 42 12.28 -4.59 9.52
N TYR A 43 13.04 -3.57 9.17
CA TYR A 43 12.60 -2.20 9.30
C TYR A 43 12.45 -1.57 7.91
N ARG A 44 11.41 -0.74 7.71
CA ARG A 44 11.18 -0.07 6.43
C ARG A 44 12.31 0.92 6.10
N SER A 45 12.77 1.69 7.08
CA SER A 45 13.83 2.70 6.89
C SER A 45 15.23 2.12 6.69
N THR A 46 15.55 0.95 7.27
CA THR A 46 16.91 0.40 7.21
C THR A 46 17.14 -0.55 6.03
N GLY A 47 16.09 -0.98 5.34
CA GLY A 47 16.23 -1.87 4.18
C GLY A 47 16.82 -3.24 4.52
N THR A 48 16.72 -3.70 5.78
CA THR A 48 17.35 -4.94 6.26
C THR A 48 16.83 -6.21 5.59
N LEU A 49 15.66 -6.15 4.95
CA LEU A 49 15.12 -7.25 4.15
C LEU A 49 15.25 -6.95 2.66
N LYS A 50 15.82 -7.88 1.91
CA LYS A 50 16.02 -7.81 0.46
C LYS A 50 14.80 -8.36 -0.26
N LEU A 51 14.34 -7.63 -1.28
CA LEU A 51 13.23 -8.07 -2.13
C LEU A 51 13.63 -9.29 -2.98
N CYS A 52 12.64 -10.12 -3.33
CA CYS A 52 12.79 -11.06 -4.43
C CYS A 52 13.08 -10.29 -5.72
N GLY A 53 14.18 -10.63 -6.41
CA GLY A 53 14.58 -9.93 -7.63
C GLY A 53 13.60 -10.07 -8.79
N ARG A 54 12.76 -11.12 -8.79
CA ARG A 54 11.79 -11.41 -9.85
C ARG A 54 10.46 -10.69 -9.60
N CYS A 55 9.71 -11.08 -8.57
CA CYS A 55 8.38 -10.51 -8.33
C CYS A 55 8.40 -9.18 -7.55
N LYS A 56 9.49 -8.85 -6.84
CA LYS A 56 9.59 -7.66 -5.97
C LYS A 56 8.48 -7.53 -4.91
N LEU A 57 7.80 -8.63 -4.56
CA LEU A 57 6.72 -8.64 -3.57
C LEU A 57 7.14 -9.23 -2.23
N THR A 58 7.88 -10.35 -2.25
CA THR A 58 8.38 -10.99 -1.02
C THR A 58 9.74 -10.43 -0.59
N ARG A 59 10.03 -10.45 0.71
CA ARG A 59 11.25 -9.90 1.32
C ARG A 59 11.95 -10.92 2.22
N TYR A 60 13.29 -10.93 2.23
CA TYR A 60 14.11 -11.90 2.96
C TYR A 60 15.29 -11.25 3.68
N CYS A 61 15.61 -11.73 4.88
CA CYS A 61 16.81 -11.27 5.60
C CYS A 61 18.12 -11.80 4.98
N SER A 62 18.06 -12.90 4.22
CA SER A 62 19.22 -13.52 3.58
C SER A 62 18.84 -14.25 2.29
N ARG A 63 19.86 -14.59 1.47
CA ARG A 63 19.69 -15.44 0.29
C ARG A 63 19.24 -16.85 0.67
N ASP A 64 19.66 -17.38 1.81
CA ASP A 64 19.26 -18.72 2.24
C ASP A 64 17.78 -18.80 2.61
N CYS A 65 17.25 -17.77 3.29
CA CYS A 65 15.81 -17.67 3.53
C CYS A 65 15.00 -17.57 2.23
N GLN A 66 15.54 -16.88 1.21
CA GLN A 66 14.93 -16.85 -0.11
C GLN A 66 14.91 -18.25 -0.75
N LYS A 67 16.03 -18.99 -0.71
CA LYS A 67 16.14 -20.35 -1.28
C LYS A 67 15.22 -21.35 -0.58
N GLN A 68 15.14 -21.31 0.74
CA GLN A 68 14.24 -22.16 1.53
C GLN A 68 12.78 -21.87 1.19
N HIS A 69 12.38 -20.59 1.18
CA HIS A 69 11.02 -20.24 0.81
C HIS A 69 10.71 -20.59 -0.67
N TRP A 70 11.71 -20.49 -1.55
CA TRP A 70 11.61 -20.90 -2.95
C TRP A 70 11.26 -22.37 -3.11
N SER A 71 11.94 -23.26 -2.40
CA SER A 71 11.73 -24.71 -2.51
C SER A 71 10.38 -25.17 -1.94
N VAL A 72 9.87 -24.50 -0.89
CA VAL A 72 8.61 -24.92 -0.23
C VAL A 72 7.35 -24.35 -0.88
N GLY A 73 7.44 -23.30 -1.71
CA GLY A 73 6.23 -22.80 -2.37
C GLY A 73 6.37 -21.54 -3.21
N HIS A 74 7.30 -20.63 -2.89
CA HIS A 74 7.34 -19.33 -3.56
C HIS A 74 7.50 -19.43 -5.09
N LYS A 75 8.21 -20.46 -5.59
CA LYS A 75 8.36 -20.71 -7.03
C LYS A 75 7.02 -20.75 -7.79
N LYS A 76 5.96 -21.25 -7.17
CA LYS A 76 4.64 -21.44 -7.80
C LYS A 76 3.88 -20.12 -8.00
N CYS A 77 4.12 -19.13 -7.15
CA CYS A 77 3.42 -17.83 -7.20
C CYS A 77 4.33 -16.67 -7.67
N CYS A 78 5.64 -16.87 -7.78
CA CYS A 78 6.56 -15.78 -8.08
C CYS A 78 6.35 -15.18 -9.47
N GLY A 79 5.82 -13.95 -9.51
CA GLY A 79 5.63 -13.18 -10.75
C GLY A 79 4.27 -13.38 -11.40
N HIS A 80 3.32 -14.02 -10.71
CA HIS A 80 1.95 -14.20 -11.18
C HIS A 80 0.98 -13.12 -10.68
N ASP A 81 1.49 -12.12 -9.97
CA ASP A 81 0.72 -11.02 -9.38
C ASP A 81 0.48 -9.87 -10.39
N ALA A 82 0.40 -10.21 -11.69
CA ALA A 82 0.04 -9.26 -12.73
C ALA A 82 -1.46 -8.94 -12.60
N TYR A 83 -1.78 -7.98 -11.72
CA TYR A 83 -2.94 -7.15 -11.97
C TYR A 83 -2.62 -6.39 -13.27
N ASN A 84 -3.05 -6.97 -14.40
CA ASN A 84 -2.97 -6.32 -15.69
C ASN A 84 -3.87 -5.09 -15.61
N HIS A 85 -3.25 -3.92 -15.47
CA HIS A 85 -3.91 -2.61 -15.51
C HIS A 85 -4.28 -2.26 -16.96
N ASP A 86 -4.91 -3.19 -17.69
CA ASP A 86 -5.47 -2.94 -19.01
C ASP A 86 -6.97 -2.64 -18.93
N GLU A 87 -7.61 -2.97 -17.81
CA GLU A 87 -9.01 -2.63 -17.55
C GLU A 87 -9.10 -1.36 -16.69
N ALA A 88 -9.70 -0.32 -17.25
CA ALA A 88 -9.87 0.98 -16.64
C ALA A 88 -10.49 0.87 -15.23
N ASP A 89 -9.84 1.51 -14.26
CA ASP A 89 -10.33 1.64 -12.88
C ASP A 89 -11.78 2.20 -12.87
N PRO A 90 -12.78 1.42 -12.46
CA PRO A 90 -14.18 1.85 -12.42
C PRO A 90 -14.42 3.05 -11.50
N LEU A 91 -13.48 3.35 -10.59
CA LEU A 91 -13.57 4.50 -9.69
C LEU A 91 -13.27 5.83 -10.39
N GLN A 92 -12.51 5.81 -11.49
CA GLN A 92 -12.17 7.01 -12.26
C GLN A 92 -13.39 7.51 -13.07
N GLN A 93 -14.25 6.61 -13.54
CA GLN A 93 -15.42 6.95 -14.36
C GLN A 93 -16.46 7.77 -13.60
N ARG A 94 -16.60 7.55 -12.28
CA ARG A 94 -17.55 8.29 -11.41
C ARG A 94 -17.21 9.77 -11.25
N MET A 95 -15.95 10.15 -11.47
CA MET A 95 -15.51 11.55 -11.38
C MET A 95 -15.78 12.33 -12.68
N ALA A 96 -15.86 11.65 -13.83
CA ALA A 96 -16.15 12.28 -15.11
C ALA A 96 -17.65 12.60 -15.30
N ASP A 97 -18.55 11.75 -14.80
CA ASP A 97 -20.01 11.92 -14.98
C ASP A 97 -20.60 13.14 -14.24
N LYS A 98 -19.95 13.61 -13.18
CA LYS A 98 -20.42 14.80 -12.44
C LYS A 98 -20.12 16.13 -13.14
N SER A 99 -19.36 16.11 -14.23
CA SER A 99 -19.01 17.32 -15.00
C SER A 99 -20.03 17.66 -16.10
N HIS A 100 -21.03 16.82 -16.37
CA HIS A 100 -21.97 17.02 -17.49
C HIS A 100 -23.38 17.51 -17.10
N MET A 101 -23.68 17.72 -15.81
CA MET A 101 -24.96 18.30 -15.39
C MET A 101 -24.86 19.79 -15.04
N LYS A 102 -24.28 20.57 -15.96
CA LYS A 102 -24.42 22.03 -16.04
C LYS A 102 -24.42 22.42 -17.51
N HIS A 103 -25.59 22.38 -18.12
CA HIS A 103 -26.14 23.31 -19.11
C HIS A 103 -27.33 22.62 -19.79
N SER A 104 -28.52 22.79 -19.22
CA SER A 104 -29.73 23.13 -19.96
C SER A 104 -30.75 23.76 -19.02
#